data_AF-A0A8I1P126-F1
#
_entry.id   AF-A0A8I1P126-F1
#
_cell.length_a   1.000
_cell.length_b   1.000
_cell.length_c   1.000
_cell.angle_alpha   90.00
_cell.angle_beta   90.00
_cell.angle_gamma   90.00
#
_symmetry.space_group_name_H-M   'P 1'
#
loop_
_entity.id
_entity.type
_entity.pdbx_description
1 polymer ?
#
loop_
_entity_poly.entity_id
_entity_poly.type
_entity_poly.pdbx_seq_one_letter_code
_entity_poly.pdbx_strand_id
1 'polypeptide(L)'
;MDDNAAPVNRMAELPEETREFLAQLRQEDIKTLRDSLRLVTAIQTVGSFIKWLIVGILGIAVGIVMFGESVAKILMWFRHAA
;
A
#
# COMPACT_ATOMS: atom_id res chain seq x y z
N MET A 1 4.00 32.98 -4.81
CA MET A 1 2.91 32.63 -3.88
C MET A 1 3.18 33.34 -2.58
N ASP A 2 2.20 34.03 -2.02
CA ASP A 2 2.32 34.77 -0.77
C ASP A 2 1.90 33.86 0.40
N ASP A 3 2.89 33.31 1.12
CA ASP A 3 2.68 32.29 2.16
C ASP A 3 2.01 32.86 3.44
N ASN A 4 1.73 34.17 3.50
CA ASN A 4 1.15 34.84 4.68
C ASN A 4 -0.19 35.55 4.42
N ALA A 5 -0.88 35.27 3.32
CA ALA A 5 -2.23 35.80 3.10
C ALA A 5 -3.23 35.22 4.14
N ALA A 6 -4.05 36.09 4.74
CA ALA A 6 -5.10 35.71 5.68
C ALA A 6 -5.94 34.53 5.13
N PRO A 7 -6.34 33.55 5.96
CA PRO A 7 -6.96 32.29 5.51
C PRO A 7 -8.19 32.48 4.61
N VAL A 8 -8.87 33.61 4.75
CA VAL A 8 -10.02 34.02 3.92
C VAL A 8 -9.64 34.19 2.44
N ASN A 9 -8.43 34.70 2.13
CA ASN A 9 -7.97 34.88 0.74
C ASN A 9 -7.66 33.54 0.06
N ARG A 10 -7.15 32.54 0.80
CA ARG A 10 -6.87 31.20 0.24
C ARG A 10 -8.13 30.36 0.01
N MET A 11 -9.21 30.59 0.75
CA MET A 11 -10.49 29.92 0.50
C MET A 11 -11.14 30.36 -0.82
N ALA A 12 -10.88 31.60 -1.27
CA ALA A 12 -11.39 32.12 -2.54
C ALA A 12 -10.75 31.44 -3.77
N GLU A 13 -9.55 30.88 -3.61
CA GLU A 13 -8.80 30.18 -4.66
C GLU A 13 -9.13 28.68 -4.74
N LEU A 14 -9.88 28.14 -3.77
CA LEU A 14 -10.27 26.73 -3.77
C LEU A 14 -11.37 26.46 -4.80
N PRO A 15 -11.36 25.26 -5.44
CA PRO A 15 -12.48 24.78 -6.25
C PRO A 15 -13.80 24.84 -5.47
N GLU A 16 -14.89 25.15 -6.18
CA GLU A 16 -16.21 25.38 -5.58
C GLU A 16 -16.67 24.19 -4.74
N GLU A 17 -16.50 22.97 -5.23
CA GLU A 17 -16.77 21.71 -4.52
C GLU A 17 -16.00 21.59 -3.20
N THR A 18 -14.71 21.96 -3.18
CA THR A 18 -13.89 21.90 -1.95
C THR A 18 -14.34 22.96 -0.95
N ARG A 19 -14.77 24.12 -1.42
CA ARG A 19 -15.24 25.21 -0.57
C ARG A 19 -16.58 24.86 0.08
N GLU A 20 -17.52 24.29 -0.67
CA GLU A 20 -18.79 23.80 -0.15
C GLU A 20 -18.61 22.64 0.83
N PHE A 21 -17.70 21.71 0.52
CA PHE A 21 -17.35 20.62 1.42
C PHE A 21 -16.81 21.14 2.77
N LEU A 22 -15.85 22.08 2.73
CA LEU A 22 -15.28 22.68 3.94
C LEU A 22 -16.30 23.51 4.74
N ALA A 23 -17.26 24.16 4.07
CA ALA A 23 -18.31 24.95 4.70
C ALA A 23 -19.32 24.08 5.48
N GLN A 24 -19.47 22.80 5.10
CA GLN A 24 -20.40 21.86 5.73
C GLN A 24 -19.79 21.07 6.89
N LEU A 25 -18.47 21.13 7.08
CA LEU A 25 -17.78 20.35 8.11
C LEU A 25 -17.99 20.93 9.51
N ARG A 26 -18.55 20.14 10.43
CA ARG A 26 -18.46 20.41 11.86
C ARG A 26 -17.06 20.05 12.35
N GLN A 27 -16.62 20.66 13.47
CA GLN A 27 -15.30 20.40 14.04
C GLN A 27 -15.01 18.92 14.31
N GLU A 28 -16.04 18.15 14.67
CA GLU A 28 -15.97 16.69 14.88
C GLU A 28 -15.67 15.91 13.59
N ASP A 29 -16.19 16.35 12.43
CA ASP A 29 -15.96 15.72 11.13
C ASP A 29 -14.54 15.98 10.62
N ILE A 30 -13.99 17.17 10.89
CA ILE A 30 -12.62 17.54 10.52
C ILE A 30 -11.61 16.61 11.20
N LYS A 31 -11.84 16.24 12.47
CA LYS A 31 -10.97 15.32 13.21
C LYS A 31 -11.01 13.92 12.60
N THR A 32 -12.21 13.41 12.33
CA THR A 32 -12.41 12.09 11.72
C THR A 32 -11.77 12.01 10.33
N LEU A 33 -11.92 13.04 9.49
CA LEU A 33 -11.30 13.10 8.16
C LEU A 33 -9.77 13.09 8.23
N ARG A 34 -9.19 13.83 9.18
CA ARG A 34 -7.73 13.85 9.38
C ARG A 34 -7.19 12.47 9.77
N ASP A 35 -7.90 11.77 10.65
CA ASP A 35 -7.50 10.42 11.09
C ASP A 35 -7.69 9.41 9.95
N SER A 36 -8.77 9.54 9.18
CA SER A 36 -9.05 8.71 7.99
C SER A 36 -7.97 8.86 6.91
N LEU A 37 -7.55 10.09 6.61
CA LEU A 37 -6.51 10.35 5.62
C LEU A 37 -5.17 9.73 6.02
N ARG A 38 -4.77 9.85 7.30
CA ARG A 38 -3.56 9.19 7.81
C ARG A 38 -3.63 7.68 7.67
N LEU A 39 -4.80 7.09 7.96
CA LEU A 39 -5.01 5.65 7.85
C LEU A 39 -4.92 5.19 6.39
N VAL A 40 -5.56 5.90 5.45
CA VAL A 40 -5.52 5.56 4.03
C VAL A 40 -4.10 5.65 3.47
N THR A 41 -3.34 6.70 3.82
CA THR A 41 -1.94 6.83 3.41
C THR A 41 -1.08 5.68 3.97
N ALA A 42 -1.31 5.28 5.22
CA ALA A 42 -0.63 4.13 5.81
C ALA A 42 -0.99 2.81 5.10
N ILE A 43 -2.28 2.59 4.80
CA ILE A 43 -2.76 1.41 4.07
C ILE A 43 -2.19 1.36 2.65
N GLN A 44 -2.17 2.48 1.91
CA GLN A 44 -1.56 2.53 0.58
C GLN A 44 -0.08 2.15 0.61
N THR A 45 0.64 2.59 1.65
CA THR A 45 2.07 2.27 1.81
C THR A 45 2.29 0.79 2.12
N VAL A 46 1.51 0.23 3.05
CA VAL A 46 1.66 -1.17 3.50
C VAL A 46 1.08 -2.17 2.48
N GLY A 47 0.04 -1.80 1.75
CA GLY A 47 -0.63 -2.69 0.80
C GLY A 47 0.29 -3.20 -0.31
N SER A 48 1.17 -2.34 -0.83
CA SER A 48 2.17 -2.74 -1.83
C SER A 48 3.17 -3.75 -1.26
N PHE A 49 3.63 -3.54 -0.03
CA PHE A 49 4.53 -4.47 0.66
C PHE A 49 3.88 -5.84 0.90
N ILE A 50 2.64 -5.87 1.39
CA ILE A 50 1.91 -7.12 1.63
C ILE A 50 1.69 -7.91 0.35
N LYS A 51 1.39 -7.24 -0.77
CA LYS A 51 1.27 -7.89 -2.09
C LYS A 51 2.55 -8.65 -2.44
N TRP A 52 3.72 -8.00 -2.32
CA TRP A 52 5.00 -8.62 -2.64
C TRP A 52 5.40 -9.71 -1.64
N LEU A 53 5.03 -9.56 -0.38
CA LEU A 53 5.24 -10.58 0.65
C LEU A 53 4.50 -11.88 0.29
N ILE A 54 3.23 -11.79 -0.12
CA ILE A 54 2.43 -12.96 -0.52
C ILE A 54 3.05 -13.64 -1.75
N VAL A 55 3.43 -12.86 -2.76
CA VAL A 55 4.10 -13.39 -3.96
C VAL A 55 5.42 -14.07 -3.59
N GLY A 56 6.20 -13.50 -2.68
CA GLY A 56 7.44 -14.08 -2.18
C GLY A 56 7.22 -15.43 -1.49
N ILE A 57 6.22 -15.53 -0.60
CA ILE A 57 5.88 -16.79 0.07
C ILE A 57 5.48 -17.87 -0.93
N LEU A 58 4.60 -17.53 -1.89
CA LEU A 58 4.18 -18.47 -2.93
C LEU A 58 5.36 -18.91 -3.80
N GLY A 59 6.23 -17.98 -4.19
CA GLY A 59 7.43 -18.28 -4.96
C GLY A 59 8.38 -19.22 -4.22
N ILE A 60 8.60 -19.00 -2.93
CA ILE A 60 9.43 -19.87 -2.08
C ILE A 60 8.80 -21.27 -1.97
N ALA A 61 7.49 -21.35 -1.70
CA ALA A 61 6.80 -22.63 -1.56
C ALA A 61 6.92 -23.48 -2.85
N VAL A 62 6.63 -22.89 -4.01
CA VAL A 62 6.79 -23.56 -5.30
C VAL A 62 8.25 -23.91 -5.57
N GLY A 63 9.17 -22.98 -5.28
CA GLY A 63 10.60 -23.17 -5.47
C GLY A 63 11.16 -24.35 -4.67
N ILE A 64 10.76 -24.51 -3.40
CA ILE A 64 11.18 -25.65 -2.55
C ILE A 64 10.71 -26.98 -3.13
N VAL A 65 9.45 -27.06 -3.57
CA VAL A 65 8.89 -28.27 -4.17
C VAL A 65 9.66 -28.66 -5.43
N MET A 66 9.84 -27.71 -6.37
CA MET A 66 10.57 -27.96 -7.62
C MET A 66 12.05 -28.30 -7.38
N PHE A 67 12.67 -27.67 -6.38
CA PHE A 67 14.04 -27.97 -6.00
C PHE A 67 14.17 -29.40 -5.46
N GLY A 68 13.25 -29.83 -4.59
CA GLY A 68 13.21 -31.20 -4.07
C GLY A 68 13.08 -32.24 -5.19
N GLU A 69 12.17 -32.02 -6.14
CA GLU A 69 12.03 -32.89 -7.32
C GLU A 69 13.32 -32.96 -8.16
N SER A 70 14.00 -31.84 -8.33
CA SER A 70 15.24 -31.76 -9.12
C SER A 70 16.39 -32.51 -8.44
N VAL A 71 16.55 -32.33 -7.11
CA VAL A 71 17.54 -33.08 -6.32
C VAL A 71 17.23 -34.58 -6.35
N ALA A 72 15.97 -34.98 -6.19
CA ALA A 72 15.56 -36.38 -6.26
C ALA A 72 15.88 -37.01 -7.62
N LYS A 73 15.63 -36.30 -8.72
CA LYS A 73 16.00 -36.75 -10.08
C LYS A 73 17.51 -36.97 -10.23
N ILE A 74 18.33 -36.04 -9.72
CA ILE A 74 19.79 -36.16 -9.75
C ILE A 74 20.27 -37.37 -8.95
N LEU A 75 19.76 -37.55 -7.72
CA LEU A 75 20.10 -38.72 -6.89
C LEU A 75 19.68 -40.04 -7.54
N MET A 76 18.53 -40.06 -8.20
CA MET A 76 18.04 -41.24 -8.92
C MET A 76 18.96 -41.61 -10.10
N TRP A 77 19.51 -40.64 -10.81
CA TRP A 77 20.52 -40.88 -11.87
C TRP A 77 21.77 -41.55 -11.31
N PHE A 78 22.32 -41.04 -10.20
CA PHE A 78 23.50 -41.64 -9.56
C PHE A 78 23.24 -43.06 -9.06
N ARG A 79 22.04 -43.34 -8.55
CA ARG A 79 21.65 -44.70 -8.11
C ARG A 79 21.54 -45.70 -9.25
N HIS A 80 21.16 -45.28 -10.47
CA HIS A 80 21.13 -46.18 -11.63
C HIS A 80 22.48 -46.33 -12.33
N ALA A 81 23.42 -45.41 -12.08
CA ALA A 81 24.76 -45.43 -12.65
C ALA A 81 25.77 -46.24 -11.82
N ALA A 82 25.43 -46.62 -10.58
CA ALA A 82 26.21 -47.46 -9.67
C ALA A 82 25.63 -48.89 -9.63
#